data_AF-A0A930ML18-F1
#
_entry.id   AF-A0A930ML18-F1
#
_cell.length_a   1.000
_cell.length_b   1.000
_cell.length_c   1.000
_cell.angle_alpha   90.00
_cell.angle_beta   90.00
_cell.angle_gamma   90.00
#
_symmetry.space_group_name_H-M   'P 1'
#
loop_
_entity.id
_entity.type
_entity.pdbx_description
1 polymer ?
#
loop_
_entity_poly.entity_id
_entity_poly.type
_entity_poly.pdbx_seq_one_letter_code
_entity_poly.pdbx_strand_id
1 'polypeptide(L)'
;MLIFSTKLPVKETFTKQKFFELVVRWNQDSPHHRIDGIEWDGGCRHRWGDMKNMLEITEYDDVAAAHFVQNEQFGVHWTTEFILHAGRKEIGIYLSREATENTVYFHKEFKPPYFLKLLMRENVLGSDGGLAISEYPQSFGATADEQQVLTQLCLEDAGAFRLPVVYLTRDWFTEHCVVDEGELARRLCGVAHVLVESDKDVSRTLKDLCHGKNVYNGGMAVYFPSVSAAAKRFIPYDGMDVEKVMTQMVRMIFRYMNQQKREQLDTWDGIQMMQMRRQADQLLEEKRRIEETRKQTSKEKEQYWKEKEQYWDEYVKAQKQVEELTKQNARLQSELAGLRARVDSMGENPLLYYGDEKEFYQGEMLEFVLAALSEKLDRLPKEQHPKLRVVDVLQDLLNANESEGVQKQRQEELKRVLKGERTLTASIRRTLIDMGFRITSEGKHHKLTYYNDDRYIVTMSKSGSDWRGGDNLISEIKTRVY
;
A
#
# COMPACT_ATOMS: atom_id res chain seq x y z
N MET A 1 -46.16 7.76 -10.77
CA MET A 1 -47.19 7.29 -9.81
C MET A 1 -47.32 5.79 -9.87
N LEU A 2 -47.23 5.08 -8.74
CA LEU A 2 -47.48 3.64 -8.67
C LEU A 2 -48.98 3.35 -8.86
N ILE A 3 -49.32 2.49 -9.81
CA ILE A 3 -50.72 2.16 -10.16
C ILE A 3 -51.06 0.69 -9.96
N PHE A 4 -50.05 -0.17 -9.89
CA PHE A 4 -50.21 -1.57 -9.52
C PHE A 4 -48.98 -2.05 -8.76
N SER A 5 -49.21 -2.80 -7.70
CA SER A 5 -48.19 -3.51 -6.95
C SER A 5 -48.71 -4.84 -6.43
N THR A 6 -47.84 -5.82 -6.37
CA THR A 6 -48.09 -7.06 -5.63
C THR A 6 -46.77 -7.68 -5.19
N LYS A 7 -46.82 -8.44 -4.10
CA LYS A 7 -45.70 -9.24 -3.59
C LYS A 7 -46.17 -10.67 -3.40
N LEU A 8 -45.55 -11.60 -4.10
CA LEU A 8 -45.99 -12.99 -4.12
C LEU A 8 -44.89 -13.89 -3.54
N PRO A 9 -45.22 -14.90 -2.70
CA PRO A 9 -44.27 -15.93 -2.34
C PRO A 9 -43.87 -16.76 -3.57
N VAL A 10 -42.63 -17.22 -3.61
CA VAL A 10 -42.10 -18.06 -4.69
C VAL A 10 -41.51 -19.35 -4.14
N LYS A 11 -41.42 -20.38 -4.99
CA LYS A 11 -40.79 -21.66 -4.65
C LYS A 11 -39.27 -21.54 -4.71
N GLU A 12 -38.58 -22.43 -3.98
CA GLU A 12 -37.11 -22.53 -4.02
C GLU A 12 -36.54 -22.81 -5.41
N THR A 13 -37.33 -23.46 -6.27
CA THR A 13 -36.98 -23.73 -7.66
C THR A 13 -36.89 -22.46 -8.52
N PHE A 14 -37.36 -21.31 -8.03
CA PHE A 14 -37.33 -20.05 -8.75
C PHE A 14 -36.05 -19.27 -8.43
N THR A 15 -34.96 -19.67 -9.07
CA THR A 15 -33.64 -19.06 -8.92
C THR A 15 -33.53 -17.72 -9.65
N LYS A 16 -32.51 -16.90 -9.33
CA LYS A 16 -32.19 -15.67 -10.07
C LYS A 16 -31.99 -15.92 -11.57
N GLN A 17 -31.37 -17.05 -11.91
CA GLN A 17 -31.16 -17.46 -13.31
C GLN A 17 -32.50 -17.68 -14.02
N LYS A 18 -33.37 -18.51 -13.44
CA LYS A 18 -34.71 -18.77 -13.99
C LYS A 18 -35.55 -17.49 -14.06
N PHE A 19 -35.38 -16.56 -13.12
CA PHE A 19 -36.03 -15.26 -13.17
C PHE A 19 -35.61 -14.44 -14.39
N PHE A 20 -34.31 -14.31 -14.67
CA PHE A 20 -33.84 -13.58 -15.86
C PHE A 20 -34.32 -14.25 -17.16
N GLU A 21 -34.30 -15.58 -17.25
CA GLU A 21 -34.86 -16.33 -18.38
C GLU A 21 -36.35 -16.00 -18.60
N LEU A 22 -37.14 -15.97 -17.53
CA LEU A 22 -38.56 -15.63 -17.63
C LEU A 22 -38.79 -14.16 -18.00
N VAL A 23 -37.96 -13.23 -17.51
CA VAL A 23 -38.07 -11.81 -17.87
C VAL A 23 -37.79 -11.60 -19.36
N VAL A 24 -36.74 -12.24 -19.87
CA VAL A 24 -36.40 -12.19 -21.30
C VAL A 24 -37.55 -12.78 -22.12
N ARG A 25 -38.04 -13.97 -21.75
CA ARG A 25 -39.17 -14.61 -22.41
C ARG A 25 -40.43 -13.74 -22.38
N TRP A 26 -40.73 -13.11 -21.25
CA TRP A 26 -41.87 -12.19 -21.13
C TRP A 26 -41.79 -11.02 -22.10
N ASN A 27 -40.59 -10.45 -22.31
CA ASN A 27 -40.42 -9.40 -23.31
C ASN A 27 -40.53 -9.97 -24.74
N GLN A 28 -39.94 -11.13 -25.01
CA GLN A 28 -39.94 -11.75 -26.35
C GLN A 28 -41.32 -12.25 -26.80
N ASP A 29 -42.12 -12.75 -25.87
CA ASP A 29 -43.50 -13.19 -26.12
C ASP A 29 -44.49 -11.99 -26.16
N SER A 30 -44.01 -10.75 -25.96
CA SER A 30 -44.86 -9.56 -26.00
C SER A 30 -45.28 -9.19 -27.42
N PRO A 31 -46.59 -9.13 -27.73
CA PRO A 31 -47.06 -8.81 -29.09
C PRO A 31 -46.83 -7.36 -29.50
N HIS A 32 -46.62 -6.45 -28.53
CA HIS A 32 -46.59 -5.01 -28.78
C HIS A 32 -45.31 -4.31 -28.30
N HIS A 33 -44.63 -4.89 -27.31
CA HIS A 33 -43.52 -4.22 -26.61
C HIS A 33 -42.22 -5.03 -26.67
N ARG A 34 -42.15 -6.02 -27.57
CA ARG A 34 -40.94 -6.80 -27.81
C ARG A 34 -39.81 -5.89 -28.26
N ILE A 35 -38.64 -6.12 -27.68
CA ILE A 35 -37.38 -5.56 -28.15
C ILE A 35 -36.72 -6.62 -29.01
N ASP A 36 -36.35 -6.28 -30.24
CA ASP A 36 -35.73 -7.25 -31.15
C ASP A 36 -34.28 -7.55 -30.73
N GLY A 37 -33.88 -8.83 -30.83
CA GLY A 37 -32.51 -9.26 -30.60
C GLY A 37 -32.08 -9.38 -29.12
N ILE A 38 -33.02 -9.55 -28.17
CA ILE A 38 -32.64 -9.89 -26.80
C ILE A 38 -32.18 -11.35 -26.76
N GLU A 39 -30.87 -11.53 -26.59
CA GLU A 39 -30.26 -12.78 -26.16
C GLU A 39 -29.59 -12.53 -24.80
N TRP A 40 -29.89 -13.40 -23.84
CA TRP A 40 -29.22 -13.39 -22.56
C TRP A 40 -28.19 -14.51 -22.52
N ASP A 41 -26.92 -14.14 -22.47
CA ASP A 41 -25.75 -15.01 -22.51
C ASP A 41 -25.25 -15.41 -21.11
N GLY A 42 -26.05 -15.11 -20.07
CA GLY A 42 -25.66 -15.23 -18.67
C GLY A 42 -25.20 -13.90 -18.08
N GLY A 43 -24.66 -13.91 -16.86
CA GLY A 43 -24.30 -12.67 -16.17
C GLY A 43 -25.50 -11.90 -15.62
N CYS A 44 -25.20 -10.84 -14.88
CA CYS A 44 -26.15 -10.24 -13.96
C CYS A 44 -26.54 -8.79 -14.24
N ARG A 45 -25.94 -8.17 -15.26
CA ARG A 45 -26.27 -6.80 -15.65
C ARG A 45 -26.31 -6.69 -17.17
N HIS A 46 -27.48 -6.38 -17.70
CA HIS A 46 -27.71 -6.19 -19.13
C HIS A 46 -28.71 -5.07 -19.36
N ARG A 47 -28.58 -4.40 -20.51
CA ARG A 47 -29.49 -3.37 -20.99
C ARG A 47 -29.77 -3.61 -22.46
N TRP A 48 -31.05 -3.73 -22.82
CA TRP A 48 -31.52 -3.87 -24.19
C TRP A 48 -32.55 -2.80 -24.52
N GLY A 49 -32.71 -2.51 -25.81
CA GLY A 49 -33.74 -1.61 -26.33
C GLY A 49 -33.25 -0.23 -26.73
N ASP A 50 -34.21 0.67 -26.92
CA ASP A 50 -34.02 2.02 -27.45
C ASP A 50 -34.72 3.08 -26.57
N MET A 51 -34.91 4.29 -27.10
CA MET A 51 -35.63 5.35 -26.40
C MET A 51 -37.13 5.06 -26.22
N LYS A 52 -37.71 4.12 -26.97
CA LYS A 52 -39.14 3.80 -26.90
C LYS A 52 -39.39 2.66 -25.92
N ASN A 53 -38.67 1.55 -26.05
CA ASN A 53 -38.78 0.39 -25.17
C ASN A 53 -37.39 0.04 -24.67
N MET A 54 -37.20 0.01 -23.36
CA MET A 54 -35.93 -0.33 -22.73
C MET A 54 -36.15 -1.39 -21.66
N LEU A 55 -35.30 -2.41 -21.63
CA LEU A 55 -35.27 -3.44 -20.59
C LEU A 55 -33.87 -3.50 -19.97
N GLU A 56 -33.82 -3.36 -18.66
CA GLU A 56 -32.61 -3.56 -17.86
C GLU A 56 -32.81 -4.70 -16.88
N ILE A 57 -31.77 -5.51 -16.69
CA ILE A 57 -31.70 -6.47 -15.59
C ILE A 57 -30.44 -6.21 -14.77
N THR A 58 -30.53 -6.45 -13.47
CA THR A 58 -29.44 -6.23 -12.51
C THR A 58 -29.56 -7.21 -11.35
N GLU A 59 -28.48 -7.41 -10.59
CA GLU A 59 -28.51 -8.16 -9.33
C GLU A 59 -27.75 -7.45 -8.21
N TYR A 60 -28.21 -7.61 -6.97
CA TYR A 60 -27.50 -7.19 -5.78
C TYR A 60 -27.68 -8.24 -4.69
N ASP A 61 -26.59 -8.92 -4.33
CA ASP A 61 -26.60 -10.02 -3.35
C ASP A 61 -27.62 -11.12 -3.73
N ASP A 62 -28.64 -11.32 -2.90
CA ASP A 62 -29.72 -12.29 -3.12
C ASP A 62 -30.90 -11.72 -3.94
N VAL A 63 -30.83 -10.44 -4.34
CA VAL A 63 -31.86 -9.76 -5.11
C VAL A 63 -31.53 -9.76 -6.60
N ALA A 64 -32.48 -10.20 -7.43
CA ALA A 64 -32.45 -10.01 -8.87
C ALA A 64 -33.58 -9.06 -9.27
N ALA A 65 -33.30 -8.10 -10.15
CA ALA A 65 -34.29 -7.13 -10.57
C ALA A 65 -34.28 -6.93 -12.08
N ALA A 66 -35.46 -6.63 -12.61
CA ALA A 66 -35.68 -6.24 -13.98
C ALA A 66 -36.50 -4.95 -14.01
N HIS A 67 -36.15 -4.05 -14.90
CA HIS A 67 -36.77 -2.74 -15.06
C HIS A 67 -37.04 -2.50 -16.54
N PHE A 68 -38.33 -2.42 -16.87
CA PHE A 68 -38.80 -2.21 -18.23
C PHE A 68 -39.47 -0.84 -18.33
N VAL A 69 -38.99 0.00 -19.25
CA VAL A 69 -39.54 1.33 -19.51
C VAL A 69 -40.12 1.37 -20.91
N GLN A 70 -41.34 1.88 -21.00
CA GLN A 70 -42.03 2.15 -22.25
C GLN A 70 -42.40 3.63 -22.34
N ASN A 71 -41.88 4.30 -23.35
CA ASN A 71 -42.12 5.70 -23.64
C ASN A 71 -43.11 5.83 -24.80
N GLU A 72 -44.30 6.35 -24.51
CA GLU A 72 -45.32 6.61 -25.53
C GLU A 72 -45.15 8.00 -26.17
N GLN A 73 -45.60 8.15 -27.42
CA GLN A 73 -45.42 9.36 -28.24
C GLN A 73 -46.08 10.62 -27.64
N PHE A 74 -47.08 10.46 -26.76
CA PHE A 74 -47.81 11.55 -26.13
C PHE A 74 -47.36 11.83 -24.69
N GLY A 75 -46.09 11.54 -24.37
CA GLY A 75 -45.48 11.96 -23.11
C GLY A 75 -45.90 11.16 -21.88
N VAL A 76 -46.45 9.95 -22.07
CA VAL A 76 -46.76 9.00 -21.00
C VAL A 76 -45.66 7.95 -20.95
N HIS A 77 -45.09 7.77 -19.77
CA HIS A 77 -44.04 6.79 -19.48
C HIS A 77 -44.59 5.71 -18.57
N TRP A 78 -44.46 4.45 -18.97
CA TRP A 78 -44.82 3.30 -18.16
C TRP A 78 -43.54 2.60 -17.73
N THR A 79 -43.45 2.30 -16.43
CA THR A 79 -42.31 1.58 -15.87
C THR A 79 -42.83 0.35 -15.17
N THR A 80 -42.35 -0.82 -15.60
CA THR A 80 -42.64 -2.10 -14.97
C THR A 80 -41.38 -2.64 -14.31
N GLU A 81 -41.46 -2.94 -13.02
CA GLU A 81 -40.34 -3.46 -12.25
C GLU A 81 -40.70 -4.85 -11.71
N PHE A 82 -39.79 -5.80 -11.91
CA PHE A 82 -39.87 -7.13 -11.31
C PHE A 82 -38.68 -7.30 -10.39
N ILE A 83 -38.90 -7.63 -9.12
CA ILE A 83 -37.84 -7.70 -8.12
C ILE A 83 -37.99 -9.00 -7.35
N LEU A 84 -37.10 -9.95 -7.61
CA LEU A 84 -37.01 -11.23 -6.93
C LEU A 84 -36.03 -11.14 -5.77
N HIS A 85 -36.49 -11.45 -4.56
CA HIS A 85 -35.65 -11.70 -3.39
C HIS A 85 -35.50 -13.21 -3.21
N ALA A 86 -34.36 -13.76 -3.62
CA ALA A 86 -34.12 -15.20 -3.55
C ALA A 86 -34.01 -15.70 -2.10
N GLY A 87 -33.42 -14.90 -1.18
CA GLY A 87 -33.30 -15.27 0.22
C GLY A 87 -34.64 -15.27 0.96
N ARG A 88 -35.48 -14.26 0.71
CA ARG A 88 -36.83 -14.14 1.30
C ARG A 88 -37.91 -14.97 0.60
N LYS A 89 -37.58 -15.52 -0.58
CA LYS A 89 -38.50 -16.27 -1.44
C LYS A 89 -39.76 -15.48 -1.77
N GLU A 90 -39.57 -14.25 -2.23
CA GLU A 90 -40.65 -13.37 -2.64
C GLU A 90 -40.31 -12.65 -3.95
N ILE A 91 -41.34 -12.37 -4.76
CA ILE A 91 -41.22 -11.52 -5.94
C ILE A 91 -42.19 -10.34 -5.84
N GLY A 92 -41.64 -9.14 -5.95
CA GLY A 92 -42.38 -7.90 -6.11
C GLY A 92 -42.59 -7.58 -7.58
N ILE A 93 -43.80 -7.17 -7.94
CA ILE A 93 -44.15 -6.72 -9.29
C ILE A 93 -44.81 -5.36 -9.15
N TYR A 94 -44.26 -4.37 -9.85
CA TYR A 94 -44.67 -2.98 -9.74
C TYR A 94 -44.87 -2.39 -11.13
N LEU A 95 -45.96 -1.65 -11.30
CA LEU A 95 -46.22 -0.86 -12.50
C LEU A 95 -46.47 0.57 -12.05
N SER A 96 -45.64 1.48 -12.52
CA SER A 96 -45.83 2.91 -12.37
C SER A 96 -46.09 3.56 -13.72
N ARG A 97 -46.76 4.70 -13.65
CA ARG A 97 -47.00 5.58 -14.78
C ARG A 97 -46.65 7.01 -14.43
N GLU A 98 -45.96 7.67 -15.33
CA GLU A 98 -45.58 9.08 -15.25
C GLU A 98 -46.07 9.80 -16.50
N ALA A 99 -46.52 11.03 -16.31
CA ALA A 99 -47.03 11.88 -17.37
C ALA A 99 -46.16 13.13 -17.42
N THR A 100 -45.71 13.51 -18.61
CA THR A 100 -44.92 14.74 -18.83
C THR A 100 -45.84 15.93 -19.12
N GLU A 101 -45.26 17.13 -19.18
CA GLU A 101 -45.96 18.36 -19.58
C GLU A 101 -46.63 18.29 -20.97
N ASN A 102 -46.16 17.37 -21.82
CA ASN A 102 -46.68 17.15 -23.17
C ASN A 102 -47.89 16.19 -23.21
N THR A 103 -48.37 15.72 -22.06
CA THR A 103 -49.46 14.74 -21.99
C THR A 103 -50.80 15.35 -22.34
N VAL A 104 -51.33 14.99 -23.51
CA VAL A 104 -52.64 15.49 -24.00
C VAL A 104 -53.81 14.62 -23.49
N TYR A 105 -53.56 13.33 -23.22
CA TYR A 105 -54.58 12.38 -22.78
C TYR A 105 -54.06 11.45 -21.68
N PHE A 106 -54.92 11.14 -20.70
CA PHE A 106 -54.57 10.28 -19.57
C PHE A 106 -55.36 8.98 -19.62
N HIS A 107 -54.68 7.87 -19.98
CA HIS A 107 -55.28 6.54 -19.93
C HIS A 107 -55.68 6.19 -18.50
N LYS A 108 -56.97 6.03 -18.20
CA LYS A 108 -57.42 5.67 -16.84
C LYS A 108 -57.24 4.18 -16.54
N GLU A 109 -57.25 3.36 -17.57
CA GLU A 109 -57.22 1.91 -17.45
C GLU A 109 -55.81 1.37 -17.63
N PHE A 110 -55.51 0.29 -16.92
CA PHE A 110 -54.28 -0.49 -17.06
C PHE A 110 -54.64 -1.97 -16.90
N LYS A 111 -53.75 -2.85 -17.38
CA LYS A 111 -53.85 -4.29 -17.16
C LYS A 111 -52.67 -4.74 -16.29
N PRO A 112 -52.87 -5.64 -15.32
CA PRO A 112 -51.76 -6.27 -14.61
C PRO A 112 -50.73 -6.85 -15.60
N PRO A 113 -49.42 -6.74 -15.33
CA PRO A 113 -48.40 -7.27 -16.22
C PRO A 113 -48.60 -8.76 -16.51
N TYR A 114 -48.49 -9.15 -17.80
CA TYR A 114 -48.62 -10.56 -18.22
C TYR A 114 -47.62 -11.49 -17.52
N PHE A 115 -46.52 -10.94 -17.00
CA PHE A 115 -45.54 -11.66 -16.21
C PHE A 115 -46.15 -12.49 -15.07
N LEU A 116 -47.22 -11.99 -14.43
CA LEU A 116 -47.96 -12.75 -13.41
C LEU A 116 -48.48 -14.10 -13.93
N LYS A 117 -49.09 -14.08 -15.11
CA LYS A 117 -49.61 -15.28 -15.76
C LYS A 117 -48.49 -16.24 -16.14
N LEU A 118 -47.35 -15.69 -16.56
CA LEU A 118 -46.15 -16.49 -16.84
C LEU A 118 -45.64 -17.19 -15.57
N LEU A 119 -45.58 -16.49 -14.43
CA LEU A 119 -45.17 -17.09 -13.15
C LEU A 119 -46.11 -18.21 -12.69
N MET A 120 -47.43 -18.03 -12.86
CA MET A 120 -48.43 -19.06 -12.56
C MET A 120 -48.27 -20.27 -13.49
N ARG A 121 -48.16 -20.04 -14.80
CA ARG A 121 -48.01 -21.10 -15.82
C ARG A 121 -46.74 -21.93 -15.63
N GLU A 122 -45.64 -21.29 -15.26
CA GLU A 122 -44.35 -21.94 -14.97
C GLU A 122 -44.32 -22.59 -13.58
N ASN A 123 -45.42 -22.47 -12.82
CA ASN A 123 -45.61 -23.06 -11.50
C ASN A 123 -44.47 -22.70 -10.51
N VAL A 124 -43.96 -21.46 -10.61
CA VAL A 124 -42.85 -20.96 -9.78
C VAL A 124 -43.32 -20.22 -8.53
N LEU A 125 -44.61 -19.86 -8.45
CA LEU A 125 -45.21 -19.23 -7.27
C LEU A 125 -45.39 -20.23 -6.12
N GLY A 126 -45.17 -19.77 -4.89
CA GLY A 126 -45.45 -20.51 -3.67
C GLY A 126 -46.92 -20.40 -3.24
N SER A 127 -47.28 -21.08 -2.16
CA SER A 127 -48.59 -20.93 -1.51
C SER A 127 -48.61 -19.74 -0.55
N ASP A 128 -49.76 -19.09 -0.42
CA ASP A 128 -50.01 -18.04 0.56
C ASP A 128 -50.96 -18.57 1.64
N GLY A 129 -50.44 -18.81 2.85
CA GLY A 129 -51.24 -19.40 3.94
C GLY A 129 -51.87 -20.75 3.61
N GLY A 130 -51.26 -21.53 2.70
CA GLY A 130 -51.81 -22.80 2.19
C GLY A 130 -52.68 -22.67 0.94
N LEU A 131 -53.08 -21.46 0.55
CA LEU A 131 -53.84 -21.21 -0.68
C LEU A 131 -52.91 -21.08 -1.89
N ALA A 132 -53.29 -21.70 -3.00
CA ALA A 132 -52.58 -21.55 -4.27
C ALA A 132 -52.90 -20.19 -4.89
N ILE A 133 -51.88 -19.49 -5.39
CA ILE A 133 -52.08 -18.21 -6.09
C ILE A 133 -52.50 -18.51 -7.53
N SER A 134 -53.67 -18.00 -7.95
CA SER A 134 -54.31 -18.39 -9.21
C SER A 134 -55.05 -17.22 -9.87
N GLU A 135 -55.27 -17.32 -11.19
CA GLU A 135 -56.17 -16.44 -11.95
C GLU A 135 -57.62 -16.98 -12.00
N TYR A 136 -57.88 -18.12 -11.37
CA TYR A 136 -59.17 -18.79 -11.30
C TYR A 136 -59.72 -18.79 -9.87
N PRO A 137 -61.06 -18.72 -9.70
CA PRO A 137 -61.68 -18.85 -8.38
C PRO A 137 -61.47 -20.25 -7.82
N GLN A 138 -61.40 -20.35 -6.49
CA GLN A 138 -61.28 -21.62 -5.78
C GLN A 138 -62.60 -21.94 -5.09
N SER A 139 -63.15 -23.12 -5.39
CA SER A 139 -64.26 -23.66 -4.61
C SER A 139 -63.75 -24.02 -3.22
N PHE A 140 -64.46 -23.58 -2.17
CA PHE A 140 -63.96 -23.61 -0.81
C PHE A 140 -65.10 -23.79 0.21
N GLY A 141 -64.78 -24.44 1.34
CA GLY A 141 -65.72 -24.68 2.45
C GLY A 141 -66.38 -26.06 2.45
N ALA A 142 -65.89 -26.99 1.61
CA ALA A 142 -66.40 -28.35 1.54
C ALA A 142 -65.87 -29.22 2.68
N THR A 143 -64.65 -28.95 3.15
CA THR A 143 -63.98 -29.69 4.23
C THR A 143 -63.98 -28.91 5.54
N ALA A 144 -63.83 -29.61 6.66
CA ALA A 144 -63.75 -28.97 7.98
C ALA A 144 -62.55 -28.00 8.10
N ASP A 145 -61.42 -28.34 7.48
CA ASP A 145 -60.21 -27.51 7.47
C ASP A 145 -60.45 -26.20 6.69
N GLU A 146 -61.10 -26.26 5.52
CA GLU A 146 -61.49 -25.07 4.75
C GLU A 146 -62.49 -24.20 5.51
N GLN A 147 -63.47 -24.81 6.18
CA GLN A 147 -64.44 -24.09 7.00
C GLN A 147 -63.76 -23.39 8.19
N GLN A 148 -62.72 -23.99 8.77
CA GLN A 148 -61.91 -23.35 9.81
C GLN A 148 -61.17 -22.11 9.27
N VAL A 149 -60.59 -22.21 8.07
CA VAL A 149 -59.95 -21.06 7.40
C VAL A 149 -60.96 -19.94 7.12
N LEU A 150 -62.14 -20.26 6.60
CA LEU A 150 -63.22 -19.28 6.39
C LEU A 150 -63.70 -18.66 7.70
N THR A 151 -63.74 -19.44 8.78
CA THR A 151 -64.10 -18.95 10.11
C THR A 151 -63.09 -17.93 10.61
N GLN A 152 -61.79 -18.23 10.51
CA GLN A 152 -60.71 -17.30 10.88
C GLN A 152 -60.78 -16.00 10.08
N LEU A 153 -61.03 -16.10 8.77
CA LEU A 153 -61.24 -14.92 7.91
C LEU A 153 -62.43 -14.09 8.39
N CYS A 154 -63.59 -14.71 8.63
CA CYS A 154 -64.80 -14.02 9.06
C CYS A 154 -64.69 -13.36 10.44
N LEU A 155 -63.88 -13.93 11.33
CA LEU A 155 -63.57 -13.36 12.65
C LEU A 155 -62.52 -12.24 12.59
N GLU A 156 -61.94 -11.98 11.41
CA GLU A 156 -60.86 -11.02 11.19
C GLU A 156 -59.61 -11.33 12.04
N ASP A 157 -59.43 -12.60 12.40
CA ASP A 157 -58.26 -13.14 13.13
C ASP A 157 -57.13 -13.56 12.16
N ALA A 158 -57.20 -13.07 10.92
CA ALA A 158 -56.41 -13.59 9.82
C ALA A 158 -55.08 -12.83 9.68
N GLY A 159 -54.10 -13.19 10.52
CA GLY A 159 -52.67 -12.97 10.26
C GLY A 159 -52.05 -14.00 9.30
N ALA A 160 -52.85 -14.91 8.73
CA ALA A 160 -52.39 -16.10 8.01
C ALA A 160 -52.06 -15.86 6.53
N PHE A 161 -52.64 -14.83 5.89
CA PHE A 161 -52.50 -14.57 4.46
C PHE A 161 -51.75 -13.26 4.19
N ARG A 162 -50.88 -13.27 3.19
CA ARG A 162 -50.15 -12.08 2.70
C ARG A 162 -50.95 -11.29 1.67
N LEU A 163 -51.89 -11.94 0.99
CA LEU A 163 -52.74 -11.34 -0.02
C LEU A 163 -54.17 -11.12 0.49
N PRO A 164 -54.89 -10.10 0.00
CA PRO A 164 -56.31 -9.96 0.25
C PRO A 164 -57.10 -11.20 -0.19
N VAL A 165 -58.18 -11.49 0.52
CA VAL A 165 -59.08 -12.60 0.20
C VAL A 165 -60.46 -12.04 -0.09
N VAL A 166 -60.98 -12.38 -1.27
CA VAL A 166 -62.36 -12.15 -1.66
C VAL A 166 -63.15 -13.42 -1.41
N TYR A 167 -64.15 -13.34 -0.55
CA TYR A 167 -65.06 -14.43 -0.25
C TYR A 167 -66.41 -14.16 -0.89
N LEU A 168 -66.87 -15.09 -1.73
CA LEU A 168 -68.14 -15.05 -2.45
C LEU A 168 -69.05 -16.17 -1.96
N THR A 169 -70.24 -15.79 -1.51
CA THR A 169 -71.27 -16.76 -1.10
C THR A 169 -72.25 -17.04 -2.22
N ARG A 170 -72.88 -18.21 -2.16
CA ARG A 170 -73.94 -18.58 -3.11
C ARG A 170 -75.28 -18.03 -2.63
N ASP A 171 -76.10 -17.57 -3.57
CA ASP A 171 -77.47 -17.24 -3.30
C ASP A 171 -78.28 -18.50 -2.96
N TRP A 172 -79.18 -18.44 -1.98
CA TRP A 172 -79.87 -19.64 -1.48
C TRP A 172 -80.89 -20.21 -2.44
N PHE A 173 -81.38 -19.41 -3.40
CA PHE A 173 -82.41 -19.82 -4.36
C PHE A 173 -81.80 -20.22 -5.70
N THR A 174 -80.86 -19.42 -6.20
CA THR A 174 -80.23 -19.63 -7.51
C THR A 174 -78.97 -20.48 -7.43
N GLU A 175 -78.36 -20.63 -6.25
CA GLU A 175 -77.07 -21.31 -6.03
C GLU A 175 -75.89 -20.71 -6.82
N HIS A 176 -76.09 -19.54 -7.42
CA HIS A 176 -75.07 -18.80 -8.16
C HIS A 176 -74.52 -17.65 -7.31
N CYS A 177 -73.29 -17.23 -7.62
CA CYS A 177 -72.75 -15.99 -7.10
C CYS A 177 -73.39 -14.80 -7.81
N VAL A 178 -73.51 -13.67 -7.10
CA VAL A 178 -74.09 -12.44 -7.65
C VAL A 178 -73.18 -11.78 -8.67
N VAL A 179 -71.87 -11.91 -8.49
CA VAL A 179 -70.82 -11.48 -9.43
C VAL A 179 -70.28 -12.70 -10.17
N ASP A 180 -69.82 -12.51 -11.41
CA ASP A 180 -69.08 -13.53 -12.15
C ASP A 180 -67.74 -13.80 -11.46
N GLU A 181 -67.64 -14.94 -10.79
CA GLU A 181 -66.44 -15.35 -10.04
C GLU A 181 -65.20 -15.51 -10.93
N GLY A 182 -65.39 -15.89 -12.20
CA GLY A 182 -64.32 -16.10 -13.17
C GLY A 182 -63.77 -14.78 -13.69
N GLU A 183 -64.64 -13.83 -14.05
CA GLU A 183 -64.24 -12.48 -14.44
C GLU A 183 -63.54 -11.75 -13.30
N LEU A 184 -64.06 -11.84 -12.07
CA LEU A 184 -63.45 -11.22 -10.90
C LEU A 184 -62.04 -11.76 -10.64
N ALA A 185 -61.86 -13.09 -10.64
CA ALA A 185 -60.56 -13.72 -10.46
C ALA A 185 -59.56 -13.31 -11.56
N ARG A 186 -60.01 -13.27 -12.82
CA ARG A 186 -59.17 -12.83 -13.96
C ARG A 186 -58.75 -11.36 -13.86
N ARG A 187 -59.63 -10.48 -13.36
CA ARG A 187 -59.29 -9.06 -13.14
C ARG A 187 -58.29 -8.86 -12.01
N LEU A 188 -58.38 -9.68 -10.96
CA LEU A 188 -57.44 -9.65 -9.82
C LEU A 188 -56.11 -10.33 -10.14
N CYS A 189 -56.07 -11.30 -11.07
CA CYS A 189 -54.86 -11.93 -11.60
C CYS A 189 -53.88 -12.38 -10.49
N GLY A 190 -54.39 -13.03 -9.44
CA GLY A 190 -53.61 -13.53 -8.30
C GLY A 190 -53.08 -12.46 -7.33
N VAL A 191 -53.50 -11.20 -7.46
CA VAL A 191 -53.23 -10.15 -6.44
C VAL A 191 -54.09 -10.34 -5.19
N ALA A 192 -55.18 -11.08 -5.31
CA ALA A 192 -56.03 -11.50 -4.21
C ALA A 192 -56.57 -12.90 -4.49
N HIS A 193 -56.82 -13.67 -3.44
CA HIS A 193 -57.50 -14.97 -3.54
C HIS A 193 -58.99 -14.74 -3.74
N VAL A 194 -59.62 -15.53 -4.61
CA VAL A 194 -61.08 -15.53 -4.78
C VAL A 194 -61.61 -16.88 -4.35
N LEU A 195 -62.23 -16.91 -3.17
CA LEU A 195 -62.83 -18.10 -2.57
C LEU A 195 -64.34 -18.05 -2.81
N VAL A 196 -64.87 -19.12 -3.39
CA VAL A 196 -66.29 -19.29 -3.70
C VAL A 196 -66.81 -20.45 -2.89
N GLU A 197 -67.93 -20.28 -2.21
CA GLU A 197 -68.57 -21.37 -1.47
C GLU A 197 -68.77 -22.61 -2.35
N SER A 198 -68.38 -23.78 -1.84
CA SER A 198 -68.63 -25.05 -2.50
C SER A 198 -70.12 -25.35 -2.63
N ASP A 199 -70.92 -24.92 -1.66
CA ASP A 199 -72.37 -25.10 -1.63
C ASP A 199 -73.04 -23.99 -0.79
N LYS A 200 -74.35 -23.76 -0.99
CA LYS A 200 -75.15 -22.75 -0.26
C LYS A 200 -75.20 -22.96 1.25
N ASP A 201 -75.01 -24.21 1.71
CA ASP A 201 -75.04 -24.57 3.13
C ASP A 201 -73.78 -24.20 3.89
N VAL A 202 -72.68 -23.85 3.19
CA VAL A 202 -71.43 -23.39 3.82
C VAL A 202 -71.69 -22.14 4.65
N SER A 203 -72.38 -21.14 4.10
CA SER A 203 -72.75 -19.90 4.80
C SER A 203 -73.56 -20.13 6.08
N ARG A 204 -74.39 -21.19 6.12
CA ARG A 204 -75.21 -21.55 7.29
C ARG A 204 -74.35 -22.18 8.37
N THR A 205 -73.44 -23.07 7.99
CA THR A 205 -72.48 -23.70 8.91
C THR A 205 -71.56 -22.65 9.53
N LEU A 206 -71.06 -21.71 8.72
CA LEU A 206 -70.19 -20.63 9.18
C LEU A 206 -70.91 -19.64 10.12
N LYS A 207 -72.24 -19.51 10.03
CA LYS A 207 -73.01 -18.61 10.88
C LYS A 207 -72.82 -18.93 12.36
N ASP A 208 -72.88 -20.21 12.71
CA ASP A 208 -72.74 -20.65 14.10
C ASP A 208 -71.29 -20.51 14.57
N LEU A 209 -70.33 -20.83 13.70
CA LEU A 209 -68.89 -20.75 13.98
C LEU A 209 -68.38 -19.30 14.11
N CYS A 210 -68.95 -18.36 13.35
CA CYS A 210 -68.51 -16.97 13.26
C CYS A 210 -69.39 -15.99 14.04
N HIS A 211 -70.36 -16.49 14.83
CA HIS A 211 -71.37 -15.68 15.52
C HIS A 211 -72.11 -14.70 14.57
N GLY A 212 -72.44 -15.16 13.36
CA GLY A 212 -73.15 -14.38 12.34
C GLY A 212 -72.34 -13.23 11.72
N LYS A 213 -71.00 -13.21 11.88
CA LYS A 213 -70.13 -12.21 11.22
C LYS A 213 -69.85 -12.50 9.75
N ASN A 214 -70.13 -13.71 9.27
CA ASN A 214 -69.96 -14.07 7.87
C ASN A 214 -70.99 -13.38 6.96
N VAL A 215 -70.62 -13.19 5.69
CA VAL A 215 -71.60 -12.90 4.63
C VAL A 215 -72.34 -14.18 4.24
N TYR A 216 -73.51 -14.03 3.63
CA TYR A 216 -74.38 -15.14 3.23
C TYR A 216 -75.34 -14.71 2.10
N ASN A 217 -76.02 -15.68 1.48
CA ASN A 217 -77.07 -15.47 0.48
C ASN A 217 -76.66 -14.50 -0.66
N GLY A 218 -75.60 -14.85 -1.38
CA GLY A 218 -75.04 -14.02 -2.45
C GLY A 218 -74.19 -12.83 -1.96
N GLY A 219 -74.06 -12.65 -0.64
CA GLY A 219 -73.16 -11.70 -0.01
C GLY A 219 -71.69 -11.93 -0.39
N MET A 220 -70.92 -10.84 -0.40
CA MET A 220 -69.50 -10.85 -0.75
C MET A 220 -68.70 -10.10 0.31
N ALA A 221 -67.50 -10.57 0.63
CA ALA A 221 -66.61 -9.91 1.57
C ALA A 221 -65.18 -9.83 1.02
N VAL A 222 -64.50 -8.71 1.30
CA VAL A 222 -63.08 -8.54 1.05
C VAL A 222 -62.37 -8.40 2.39
N TYR A 223 -61.48 -9.33 2.66
CA TYR A 223 -60.62 -9.39 3.83
C TYR A 223 -59.22 -8.92 3.46
N PHE A 224 -58.66 -8.01 4.26
CA PHE A 224 -57.31 -7.49 4.06
C PHE A 224 -56.36 -8.09 5.09
N PRO A 225 -55.09 -8.37 4.71
CA PRO A 225 -54.07 -8.90 5.64
C PRO A 225 -53.76 -8.01 6.85
N SER A 226 -53.99 -6.70 6.73
CA SER A 226 -53.65 -5.75 7.79
C SER A 226 -54.68 -5.80 8.92
N VAL A 227 -54.20 -5.97 10.15
CA VAL A 227 -55.01 -5.94 11.38
C VAL A 227 -55.79 -4.62 11.53
N SER A 228 -55.30 -3.53 10.92
CA SER A 228 -55.94 -2.22 10.98
C SER A 228 -56.99 -2.00 9.87
N ALA A 229 -57.09 -2.91 8.90
CA ALA A 229 -57.99 -2.79 7.76
C ALA A 229 -59.23 -3.68 7.94
N ALA A 230 -60.33 -3.08 8.41
CA ALA A 230 -61.59 -3.79 8.60
C ALA A 230 -62.11 -4.40 7.27
N ALA A 231 -62.71 -5.59 7.38
CA ALA A 231 -63.30 -6.28 6.25
C ALA A 231 -64.40 -5.44 5.57
N LYS A 232 -64.51 -5.56 4.24
CA LYS A 232 -65.49 -4.82 3.44
C LYS A 232 -66.53 -5.77 2.89
N ARG A 233 -67.77 -5.59 3.33
CA ARG A 233 -68.90 -6.47 2.99
C ARG A 233 -69.82 -5.78 1.98
N PHE A 234 -70.29 -6.56 1.02
CA PHE A 234 -71.22 -6.15 -0.03
C PHE A 234 -72.44 -7.06 0.06
N ILE A 235 -73.60 -6.46 0.30
CA ILE A 235 -74.86 -7.17 0.47
C ILE A 235 -75.69 -6.95 -0.81
N PRO A 236 -76.10 -8.01 -1.51
CA PRO A 236 -76.97 -7.93 -2.67
C PRO A 236 -78.28 -7.19 -2.36
N TYR A 237 -78.75 -6.41 -3.31
CA TYR A 237 -80.04 -5.74 -3.26
C TYR A 237 -80.63 -5.63 -4.67
N ASP A 238 -81.95 -5.48 -4.76
CA ASP A 238 -82.65 -5.41 -6.05
C ASP A 238 -82.21 -4.20 -6.87
N GLY A 239 -81.85 -4.44 -8.14
CA GLY A 239 -81.32 -3.39 -9.02
C GLY A 239 -79.85 -3.03 -8.78
N MET A 240 -79.09 -3.87 -8.06
CA MET A 240 -77.64 -3.72 -7.92
C MET A 240 -76.94 -3.77 -9.28
N ASP A 241 -76.08 -2.78 -9.53
CA ASP A 241 -75.15 -2.78 -10.67
C ASP A 241 -73.93 -3.65 -10.32
N VAL A 242 -74.00 -4.91 -10.75
CA VAL A 242 -73.00 -5.95 -10.48
C VAL A 242 -71.61 -5.55 -11.00
N GLU A 243 -71.54 -4.95 -12.20
CA GLU A 243 -70.28 -4.53 -12.83
C GLU A 243 -69.61 -3.41 -12.04
N LYS A 244 -70.41 -2.45 -11.54
CA LYS A 244 -69.91 -1.38 -10.68
C LYS A 244 -69.37 -1.90 -9.35
N VAL A 245 -70.06 -2.85 -8.72
CA VAL A 245 -69.62 -3.47 -7.45
C VAL A 245 -68.32 -4.25 -7.66
N MET A 246 -68.24 -5.06 -8.71
CA MET A 246 -67.02 -5.79 -9.08
C MET A 246 -65.85 -4.82 -9.34
N THR A 247 -66.08 -3.76 -10.13
CA THR A 247 -65.06 -2.72 -10.38
C THR A 247 -64.61 -2.03 -9.09
N GLN A 248 -65.53 -1.78 -8.16
CA GLN A 248 -65.22 -1.20 -6.86
C GLN A 248 -64.34 -2.13 -6.01
N MET A 249 -64.64 -3.44 -5.96
CA MET A 249 -63.83 -4.43 -5.24
C MET A 249 -62.40 -4.49 -5.80
N VAL A 250 -62.25 -4.60 -7.12
CA VAL A 250 -60.93 -4.63 -7.79
C VAL A 250 -60.13 -3.36 -7.49
N ARG A 251 -60.74 -2.18 -7.65
CA ARG A 251 -60.07 -0.89 -7.36
C ARG A 251 -59.66 -0.77 -5.90
N MET A 252 -60.49 -1.24 -4.98
CA MET A 252 -60.21 -1.20 -3.55
C MET A 252 -59.00 -2.07 -3.19
N ILE A 253 -58.92 -3.28 -3.77
CA ILE A 253 -57.78 -4.19 -3.59
C ILE A 253 -56.50 -3.59 -4.16
N PHE A 254 -56.51 -3.10 -5.41
CA PHE A 254 -55.32 -2.47 -5.98
C PHE A 254 -54.89 -1.22 -5.21
N ARG A 255 -55.83 -0.41 -4.74
CA ARG A 255 -55.52 0.73 -3.89
C ARG A 255 -54.85 0.32 -2.58
N TYR A 256 -55.35 -0.74 -1.94
CA TYR A 256 -54.76 -1.27 -0.72
C TYR A 256 -53.31 -1.75 -0.97
N MET A 257 -53.07 -2.48 -2.05
CA MET A 257 -51.75 -2.98 -2.41
C MET A 257 -50.76 -1.84 -2.76
N ASN A 258 -51.23 -0.84 -3.51
CA ASN A 258 -50.41 0.31 -3.91
C ASN A 258 -49.98 1.21 -2.74
N GLN A 259 -50.71 1.15 -1.61
CA GLN A 259 -50.41 1.93 -0.41
C GLN A 259 -49.42 1.24 0.53
N GLN A 260 -49.04 -0.02 0.24
CA GLN A 260 -48.07 -0.75 1.05
C GLN A 260 -46.68 -0.12 0.95
N LYS A 261 -45.98 -0.04 2.08
CA LYS A 261 -44.61 0.48 2.14
C LYS A 261 -43.68 -0.44 1.34
N ARG A 262 -42.86 0.16 0.48
CA ARG A 262 -41.75 -0.52 -0.22
C ARG A 262 -40.46 -0.30 0.56
N GLU A 263 -39.69 -1.36 0.76
CA GLU A 263 -38.34 -1.27 1.31
C GLU A 263 -37.36 -0.77 0.26
N GLN A 264 -36.14 -0.44 0.67
CA GLN A 264 -35.11 0.06 -0.24
C GLN A 264 -34.74 -0.97 -1.32
N LEU A 265 -34.67 -2.26 -0.98
CA LEU A 265 -34.40 -3.33 -1.94
C LEU A 265 -35.64 -3.77 -2.73
N ASP A 266 -36.80 -3.16 -2.47
CA ASP A 266 -38.02 -3.35 -3.26
C ASP A 266 -38.18 -2.31 -4.36
N THR A 267 -37.20 -1.44 -4.60
CA THR A 267 -37.22 -0.43 -5.66
C THR A 267 -35.99 -0.55 -6.56
N TRP A 268 -36.15 -0.28 -7.85
CA TRP A 268 -35.03 -0.27 -8.78
C TRP A 268 -33.94 0.73 -8.35
N ASP A 269 -34.35 1.96 -8.05
CA ASP A 269 -33.45 3.02 -7.60
C ASP A 269 -32.69 2.64 -6.32
N GLY A 270 -33.35 1.97 -5.38
CA GLY A 270 -32.71 1.53 -4.15
C GLY A 270 -31.66 0.44 -4.40
N ILE A 271 -31.92 -0.49 -5.32
CA ILE A 271 -30.94 -1.50 -5.75
C ILE A 271 -29.74 -0.82 -6.44
N GLN A 272 -29.99 0.11 -7.37
CA GLN A 272 -28.94 0.86 -8.06
C GLN A 272 -28.09 1.66 -7.07
N MET A 273 -28.72 2.33 -6.11
CA MET A 273 -28.05 3.10 -5.07
C MET A 273 -27.14 2.21 -4.20
N MET A 274 -27.58 1.01 -3.84
CA MET A 274 -26.78 0.06 -3.07
C MET A 274 -25.58 -0.49 -3.86
N GLN A 275 -25.75 -0.71 -5.16
CA GLN A 275 -24.64 -1.05 -6.05
C GLN A 275 -23.62 0.09 -6.16
N MET A 276 -24.09 1.32 -6.38
CA MET A 276 -23.23 2.51 -6.45
C MET A 276 -22.46 2.72 -5.15
N ARG A 277 -23.10 2.53 -3.98
CA ARG A 277 -22.42 2.58 -2.68
C ARG A 277 -21.31 1.55 -2.56
N ARG A 278 -21.58 0.29 -2.91
CA ARG A 278 -20.56 -0.78 -2.90
C ARG A 278 -19.37 -0.45 -3.79
N GLN A 279 -19.63 0.09 -4.99
CA GLN A 279 -18.56 0.51 -5.90
C GLN A 279 -17.76 1.70 -5.32
N ALA A 280 -18.44 2.68 -4.73
CA ALA A 280 -17.77 3.81 -4.08
C ALA A 280 -16.87 3.36 -2.92
N ASP A 281 -17.34 2.43 -2.08
CA ASP A 281 -16.56 1.88 -0.97
C ASP A 281 -15.32 1.13 -1.47
N GLN A 282 -15.45 0.34 -2.54
CA GLN A 282 -14.32 -0.33 -3.19
C GLN A 282 -13.28 0.65 -3.73
N LEU A 283 -13.74 1.71 -4.41
CA LEU A 283 -12.85 2.75 -4.94
C LEU A 283 -12.15 3.54 -3.83
N LEU A 284 -12.83 3.79 -2.71
CA LEU A 284 -12.23 4.46 -1.55
C LEU A 284 -11.12 3.61 -0.92
N GLU A 285 -11.34 2.31 -0.78
CA GLU A 285 -10.34 1.37 -0.26
C GLU A 285 -9.14 1.23 -1.22
N GLU A 286 -9.39 1.16 -2.53
CA GLU A 286 -8.31 1.16 -3.53
C GLU A 286 -7.50 2.46 -3.48
N LYS A 287 -8.16 3.61 -3.39
CA LYS A 287 -7.50 4.91 -3.23
C LYS A 287 -6.63 4.93 -1.98
N ARG A 288 -7.12 4.40 -0.86
CA ARG A 288 -6.34 4.31 0.38
C ARG A 288 -5.08 3.47 0.20
N ARG A 289 -5.18 2.30 -0.44
CA ARG A 289 -4.03 1.43 -0.75
C ARG A 289 -3.01 2.13 -1.66
N ILE A 290 -3.46 2.86 -2.66
CA ILE A 290 -2.60 3.65 -3.54
C ILE A 290 -1.88 4.75 -2.74
N GLU A 291 -2.59 5.46 -1.85
CA GLU A 291 -1.98 6.49 -1.00
C GLU A 291 -0.93 5.91 -0.03
N GLU A 292 -1.20 4.76 0.59
CA GLU A 292 -0.25 4.05 1.45
C GLU A 292 0.99 3.62 0.66
N THR A 293 0.81 3.05 -0.54
CA THR A 293 1.90 2.67 -1.44
C THR A 293 2.74 3.88 -1.88
N ARG A 294 2.08 5.01 -2.19
CA ARG A 294 2.75 6.28 -2.52
C ARG A 294 3.56 6.81 -1.34
N LYS A 295 3.02 6.77 -0.12
CA LYS A 295 3.75 7.17 1.09
C LYS A 295 4.97 6.28 1.32
N GLN A 296 4.84 4.97 1.13
CA GLN A 296 5.95 4.03 1.28
C GLN A 296 7.04 4.29 0.23
N THR A 297 6.64 4.43 -1.04
CA THR A 297 7.57 4.79 -2.13
C THR A 297 8.28 6.12 -1.86
N SER A 298 7.56 7.10 -1.29
CA SER A 298 8.16 8.39 -0.91
C SER A 298 9.20 8.23 0.20
N LYS A 299 8.95 7.37 1.20
CA LYS A 299 9.92 7.07 2.26
C LYS A 299 11.15 6.35 1.72
N GLU A 300 10.96 5.38 0.82
CA GLU A 300 12.04 4.65 0.17
C GLU A 300 12.90 5.58 -0.70
N LYS A 301 12.28 6.50 -1.45
CA LYS A 301 13.00 7.54 -2.19
C LYS A 301 13.80 8.44 -1.25
N GLU A 302 13.22 8.87 -0.15
CA GLU A 302 13.91 9.70 0.85
C GLU A 302 15.11 8.95 1.46
N GLN A 303 14.96 7.67 1.77
CA GLN A 303 16.07 6.82 2.25
C GLN A 303 17.16 6.68 1.19
N TYR A 304 16.79 6.39 -0.05
CA TYR A 304 17.72 6.29 -1.17
C TYR A 304 18.50 7.59 -1.39
N TRP A 305 17.86 8.75 -1.30
CA TRP A 305 18.54 10.04 -1.41
C TRP A 305 19.52 10.29 -0.25
N LYS A 306 19.14 9.92 0.98
CA LYS A 306 20.05 10.02 2.13
C LYS A 306 21.27 9.12 1.99
N GLU A 307 21.09 7.89 1.55
CA GLU A 307 22.21 6.97 1.27
C GLU A 307 23.10 7.54 0.17
N LYS A 308 22.52 8.05 -0.92
CA LYS A 308 23.26 8.65 -2.02
C LYS A 308 24.07 9.88 -1.60
N GLU A 309 23.52 10.70 -0.71
CA GLU A 309 24.21 11.88 -0.17
C GLU A 309 25.38 11.48 0.74
N GLN A 310 25.22 10.43 1.56
CA GLN A 310 26.33 9.85 2.32
C GLN A 310 27.44 9.31 1.41
N TYR A 311 27.10 8.56 0.37
CA TYR A 311 28.06 8.09 -0.63
C TYR A 311 28.76 9.25 -1.34
N TRP A 312 28.04 10.33 -1.65
CA TRP A 312 28.62 11.52 -2.26
C TRP A 312 29.62 12.21 -1.33
N ASP A 313 29.29 12.34 -0.05
CA ASP A 313 30.19 12.90 0.96
C ASP A 313 31.47 12.06 1.12
N GLU A 314 31.34 10.74 1.13
CA GLU A 314 32.48 9.83 1.16
C GLU A 314 33.33 9.92 -0.11
N TYR A 315 32.69 9.99 -1.28
CA TYR A 315 33.37 10.18 -2.56
C TYR A 315 34.17 11.49 -2.58
N VAL A 316 33.58 12.60 -2.12
CA VAL A 316 34.27 13.89 -2.03
C VAL A 316 35.45 13.82 -1.07
N LYS A 317 35.31 13.15 0.08
CA LYS A 317 36.43 12.94 1.02
C LYS A 317 37.55 12.12 0.40
N ALA A 318 37.21 11.02 -0.27
CA ALA A 318 38.17 10.17 -0.96
C ALA A 318 38.89 10.93 -2.08
N GLN A 319 38.15 11.72 -2.88
CA GLN A 319 38.74 12.55 -3.93
C GLN A 319 39.72 13.59 -3.38
N LYS A 320 39.38 14.25 -2.26
CA LYS A 320 40.29 15.18 -1.57
C LYS A 320 41.56 14.47 -1.08
N GLN A 321 41.43 13.26 -0.51
CA GLN A 321 42.57 12.46 -0.08
C GLN A 321 43.47 12.08 -1.25
N VAL A 322 42.89 11.65 -2.38
CA VAL A 322 43.64 11.34 -3.59
C VAL A 322 44.38 12.59 -4.07
N GLU A 323 43.72 13.75 -4.13
CA GLU A 323 44.36 14.99 -4.57
C GLU A 323 45.53 15.40 -3.67
N GLU A 324 45.36 15.30 -2.35
CA GLU A 324 46.41 15.59 -1.37
C GLU A 324 47.61 14.64 -1.51
N LEU A 325 47.35 13.33 -1.61
CA LEU A 325 48.39 12.32 -1.86
C LEU A 325 49.09 12.54 -3.20
N THR A 326 48.36 12.97 -4.22
CA THR A 326 48.93 13.27 -5.54
C THR A 326 49.85 14.48 -5.48
N LYS A 327 49.47 15.54 -4.75
CA LYS A 327 50.32 16.72 -4.48
C LYS A 327 51.59 16.32 -3.71
N GLN A 328 51.44 15.48 -2.68
CA GLN A 328 52.58 14.96 -1.92
C GLN A 328 53.52 14.13 -2.79
N ASN A 329 52.99 13.23 -3.62
CA ASN A 329 53.79 12.45 -4.56
C ASN A 329 54.54 13.34 -5.55
N ALA A 330 53.89 14.35 -6.14
CA ALA A 330 54.54 15.28 -7.04
C ALA A 330 55.69 16.05 -6.36
N ARG A 331 55.49 16.47 -5.10
CA ARG A 331 56.53 17.13 -4.30
C ARG A 331 57.72 16.21 -4.06
N LEU A 332 57.49 14.98 -3.58
CA LEU A 332 58.54 14.00 -3.34
C LEU A 332 59.30 13.62 -4.61
N GLN A 333 58.61 13.51 -5.75
CA GLN A 333 59.25 13.26 -7.04
C GLN A 333 60.16 14.42 -7.46
N SER A 334 59.75 15.66 -7.23
CA SER A 334 60.57 16.85 -7.50
C SER A 334 61.81 16.90 -6.60
N GLU A 335 61.65 16.60 -5.30
CA GLU A 335 62.77 16.50 -4.35
C GLU A 335 63.76 15.39 -4.76
N LEU A 336 63.26 14.21 -5.15
CA LEU A 336 64.08 13.13 -5.67
C LEU A 336 64.81 13.51 -6.97
N ALA A 337 64.15 14.22 -7.89
CA ALA A 337 64.78 14.69 -9.12
C ALA A 337 65.90 15.70 -8.84
N GLY A 338 65.68 16.62 -7.89
CA GLY A 338 66.71 17.58 -7.47
C GLY A 338 67.91 16.92 -6.79
N LEU A 339 67.67 15.91 -5.95
CA LEU A 339 68.73 15.14 -5.32
C LEU A 339 69.53 14.31 -6.34
N ARG A 340 68.86 13.66 -7.31
CA ARG A 340 69.53 12.92 -8.40
C ARG A 340 70.39 13.84 -9.26
N ALA A 341 69.86 15.00 -9.67
CA ALA A 341 70.62 15.97 -10.44
C ALA A 341 71.87 16.49 -9.71
N ARG A 342 71.81 16.62 -8.38
CA ARG A 342 73.00 16.96 -7.57
C ARG A 342 74.03 15.83 -7.58
N VAL A 343 73.61 14.58 -7.43
CA VAL A 343 74.50 13.42 -7.46
C VAL A 343 75.17 13.29 -8.84
N ASP A 344 74.41 13.42 -9.92
CA ASP A 344 74.93 13.32 -11.30
C ASP A 344 75.91 14.47 -11.64
N SER A 345 75.76 15.64 -11.01
CA SER A 345 76.66 16.79 -11.21
C SER A 345 78.06 16.62 -10.59
N MET A 346 78.28 15.62 -9.74
CA MET A 346 79.58 15.38 -9.07
C MET A 346 80.57 14.52 -9.89
N GLY A 347 80.22 14.12 -11.12
CA GLY A 347 81.10 13.41 -12.06
C GLY A 347 81.13 11.89 -11.87
N GLU A 348 81.36 11.15 -12.97
CA GLU A 348 81.17 9.69 -13.05
C GLU A 348 82.22 8.83 -12.30
N ASN A 349 83.29 9.41 -11.73
CA ASN A 349 84.27 8.66 -10.94
C ASN A 349 84.78 9.47 -9.74
N PRO A 350 84.38 9.12 -8.49
CA PRO A 350 84.95 9.74 -7.30
C PRO A 350 86.42 9.35 -7.12
N LEU A 351 87.25 10.30 -6.66
CA LEU A 351 88.69 10.10 -6.43
C LEU A 351 89.00 9.02 -5.37
N LEU A 352 88.10 8.85 -4.39
CA LEU A 352 88.17 7.86 -3.32
C LEU A 352 86.79 7.22 -3.14
N TYR A 353 86.76 5.91 -2.90
CA TYR A 353 85.55 5.16 -2.55
C TYR A 353 85.47 4.96 -1.04
N TYR A 354 84.25 4.97 -0.49
CA TYR A 354 84.02 4.65 0.93
C TYR A 354 84.29 3.16 1.21
N GLY A 355 84.80 2.87 2.40
CA GLY A 355 84.83 1.51 2.97
C GLY A 355 83.56 1.21 3.80
N ASP A 356 83.57 0.10 4.55
CA ASP A 356 82.41 -0.36 5.34
C ASP A 356 82.24 0.35 6.71
N GLU A 357 83.21 1.18 7.11
CA GLU A 357 83.14 1.94 8.36
C GLU A 357 82.05 3.03 8.27
N LYS A 358 81.44 3.41 9.40
CA LYS A 358 80.37 4.42 9.43
C LYS A 358 80.86 5.72 10.06
N GLU A 359 80.41 6.84 9.50
CA GLU A 359 80.66 8.15 10.12
C GLU A 359 79.78 8.33 11.36
N PHE A 360 80.34 8.82 12.47
CA PHE A 360 79.60 9.17 13.68
C PHE A 360 78.94 10.55 13.57
N TYR A 361 79.47 11.43 12.72
CA TYR A 361 78.87 12.70 12.34
C TYR A 361 79.24 13.05 10.89
N GLN A 362 78.43 13.90 10.26
CA GLN A 362 78.57 14.25 8.86
C GLN A 362 79.98 14.79 8.55
N GLY A 363 80.71 14.14 7.64
CA GLY A 363 82.02 14.59 7.19
C GLY A 363 83.21 14.17 8.07
N GLU A 364 83.00 13.28 9.05
CA GLU A 364 84.06 12.79 9.95
C GLU A 364 85.19 12.08 9.18
N MET A 365 84.88 11.18 8.24
CA MET A 365 85.91 10.45 7.49
C MET A 365 86.67 11.39 6.56
N LEU A 366 85.98 12.37 5.97
CA LEU A 366 86.60 13.39 5.14
C LEU A 366 87.65 14.18 5.94
N GLU A 367 87.33 14.58 7.17
CA GLU A 367 88.27 15.30 8.04
C GLU A 367 89.51 14.46 8.40
N PHE A 368 89.36 13.16 8.65
CA PHE A 368 90.50 12.26 8.87
C PHE A 368 91.42 12.16 7.64
N VAL A 369 90.84 12.04 6.44
CA VAL A 369 91.60 11.97 5.20
C VAL A 369 92.33 13.29 4.95
N LEU A 370 91.65 14.44 5.10
CA LEU A 370 92.29 15.76 4.94
C LEU A 370 93.39 15.99 5.97
N ALA A 371 93.19 15.57 7.23
CA ALA A 371 94.23 15.65 8.27
C ALA A 371 95.47 14.84 7.92
N ALA A 372 95.30 13.61 7.40
CA ALA A 372 96.42 12.76 6.96
C ALA A 372 97.18 13.36 5.77
N LEU A 373 96.47 13.96 4.81
CA LEU A 373 97.07 14.66 3.67
C LEU A 373 97.86 15.90 4.13
N SER A 374 97.28 16.70 5.04
CA SER A 374 97.93 17.88 5.63
C SER A 374 99.19 17.50 6.42
N GLU A 375 99.13 16.44 7.25
CA GLU A 375 100.29 16.00 8.02
C GLU A 375 101.42 15.50 7.11
N LYS A 376 101.06 14.80 6.02
CA LYS A 376 102.04 14.38 5.02
C LYS A 376 102.70 15.58 4.33
N LEU A 377 101.92 16.61 4.01
CA LEU A 377 102.41 17.86 3.43
C LEU A 377 103.40 18.57 4.37
N ASP A 378 103.09 18.66 5.65
CA ASP A 378 103.93 19.34 6.66
C ASP A 378 105.29 18.65 6.90
N ARG A 379 105.36 17.33 6.69
CA ARG A 379 106.57 16.52 6.88
C ARG A 379 107.52 16.54 5.67
N LEU A 380 107.14 17.13 4.55
CA LEU A 380 107.99 17.20 3.35
C LEU A 380 109.10 18.26 3.49
N PRO A 381 110.27 18.08 2.82
CA PRO A 381 111.34 19.07 2.85
C PRO A 381 110.85 20.43 2.37
N LYS A 382 111.10 21.49 3.15
CA LYS A 382 110.77 22.89 2.77
C LYS A 382 111.79 23.49 1.79
N GLU A 383 112.38 22.64 0.94
CA GLU A 383 113.34 23.06 -0.08
C GLU A 383 112.57 23.78 -1.19
N GLN A 384 112.95 25.03 -1.49
CA GLN A 384 112.27 25.81 -2.52
C GLN A 384 112.61 25.34 -3.95
N HIS A 385 113.70 24.57 -4.13
CA HIS A 385 114.11 24.03 -5.42
C HIS A 385 114.86 22.69 -5.31
N PRO A 386 114.54 21.69 -6.16
CA PRO A 386 113.42 21.66 -7.12
C PRO A 386 112.05 21.40 -6.45
N LYS A 387 110.97 21.97 -6.98
CA LYS A 387 109.60 21.80 -6.45
C LYS A 387 109.12 20.35 -6.58
N LEU A 388 108.47 19.84 -5.53
CA LEU A 388 107.95 18.47 -5.44
C LEU A 388 106.50 18.39 -5.96
N ARG A 389 106.22 17.57 -6.98
CA ARG A 389 104.86 17.33 -7.51
C ARG A 389 103.85 16.88 -6.43
N VAL A 390 104.34 16.18 -5.41
CA VAL A 390 103.52 15.72 -4.28
C VAL A 390 102.92 16.91 -3.51
N VAL A 391 103.64 18.03 -3.39
CA VAL A 391 103.13 19.25 -2.73
C VAL A 391 101.97 19.83 -3.52
N ASP A 392 102.09 19.94 -4.85
CA ASP A 392 101.04 20.50 -5.69
C ASP A 392 99.75 19.68 -5.64
N VAL A 393 99.85 18.34 -5.70
CA VAL A 393 98.68 17.45 -5.66
C VAL A 393 97.99 17.50 -4.30
N LEU A 394 98.75 17.42 -3.20
CA LEU A 394 98.15 17.46 -1.86
C LEU A 394 97.51 18.83 -1.57
N GLN A 395 98.13 19.93 -2.00
CA GLN A 395 97.55 21.26 -1.81
C GLN A 395 96.29 21.47 -2.64
N ASP A 396 96.24 20.99 -3.88
CA ASP A 396 95.07 21.08 -4.75
C ASP A 396 93.88 20.28 -4.17
N LEU A 397 94.15 19.06 -3.68
CA LEU A 397 93.15 18.24 -3.00
C LEU A 397 92.63 18.88 -1.71
N LEU A 398 93.50 19.49 -0.91
CA LEU A 398 93.08 20.23 0.30
C LEU A 398 92.24 21.47 -0.05
N ASN A 399 92.54 22.16 -1.16
CA ASN A 399 91.77 23.33 -1.59
C ASN A 399 90.40 22.97 -2.19
N ALA A 400 90.31 21.81 -2.85
CA ALA A 400 89.07 21.36 -3.52
C ALA A 400 88.04 20.76 -2.56
N ASN A 401 88.46 20.34 -1.35
CA ASN A 401 87.60 19.68 -0.38
C ASN A 401 87.44 20.57 0.86
N GLU A 402 86.33 21.30 0.94
CA GLU A 402 85.98 22.08 2.13
C GLU A 402 85.49 21.16 3.25
N SER A 403 86.04 21.33 4.45
CA SER A 403 85.57 20.67 5.67
C SER A 403 85.08 21.69 6.68
N GLU A 404 84.06 21.36 7.45
CA GLU A 404 83.54 22.21 8.53
C GLU A 404 84.56 22.40 9.68
N GLY A 405 85.57 21.54 9.77
CA GLY A 405 86.68 21.65 10.72
C GLY A 405 86.26 21.23 12.13
N VAL A 406 85.27 20.35 12.24
CA VAL A 406 84.65 19.91 13.49
C VAL A 406 85.67 19.25 14.42
N GLN A 407 86.57 18.40 13.91
CA GLN A 407 87.63 17.76 14.69
C GLN A 407 88.56 18.80 15.34
N LYS A 408 88.97 19.82 14.57
CA LYS A 408 89.88 20.86 15.06
C LYS A 408 89.21 21.72 16.13
N GLN A 409 87.95 22.12 15.91
CA GLN A 409 87.14 22.84 16.89
C GLN A 409 86.98 22.02 18.18
N ARG A 410 86.65 20.73 18.07
CA ARG A 410 86.52 19.83 19.23
C ARG A 410 87.84 19.67 19.99
N GLN A 411 88.97 19.55 19.30
CA GLN A 411 90.29 19.49 19.96
C GLN A 411 90.65 20.80 20.70
N GLU A 412 90.35 21.96 20.12
CA GLU A 412 90.59 23.26 20.75
C GLU A 412 89.69 23.47 21.98
N GLU A 413 88.42 23.07 21.89
CA GLU A 413 87.48 23.12 23.01
C GLU A 413 87.88 22.14 24.13
N LEU A 414 88.32 20.92 23.79
CA LEU A 414 88.88 19.97 24.77
C LEU A 414 90.11 20.55 25.47
N LYS A 415 91.04 21.18 24.73
CA LYS A 415 92.20 21.86 25.32
C LYS A 415 91.79 22.99 26.26
N ARG A 416 90.76 23.78 25.91
CA ARG A 416 90.29 24.89 26.74
C ARG A 416 89.68 24.40 28.06
N VAL A 417 88.93 23.31 28.01
CA VAL A 417 88.10 22.83 29.13
C VAL A 417 88.85 21.88 30.06
N LEU A 418 89.85 21.13 29.56
CA LEU A 418 90.61 20.16 30.36
C LEU A 418 91.96 20.68 30.89
N LYS A 419 92.48 21.80 30.36
CA LYS A 419 93.80 22.32 30.77
C LYS A 419 93.76 22.89 32.19
N GLY A 420 94.51 22.27 33.10
CA GLY A 420 94.63 22.68 34.51
C GLY A 420 93.56 22.10 35.45
N GLU A 421 92.59 21.37 34.92
CA GLU A 421 91.49 20.77 35.69
C GLU A 421 91.85 19.37 36.20
N ARG A 422 91.42 19.04 37.43
CA ARG A 422 91.79 17.79 38.14
C ARG A 422 90.65 16.79 38.32
N THR A 423 89.41 17.24 38.11
CA THR A 423 88.20 16.46 38.36
C THR A 423 87.14 16.77 37.29
N LEU A 424 86.15 15.88 37.16
CA LEU A 424 85.05 16.06 36.22
C LEU A 424 84.08 17.14 36.72
N THR A 425 84.28 18.40 36.31
CA THR A 425 83.32 19.48 36.53
C THR A 425 82.07 19.31 35.65
N ALA A 426 80.97 19.96 36.02
CA ALA A 426 79.73 19.92 35.23
C ALA A 426 79.93 20.46 33.80
N SER A 427 80.83 21.43 33.63
CA SER A 427 81.21 21.98 32.32
C SER A 427 81.93 20.94 31.45
N ILE A 428 82.98 20.30 31.99
CA ILE A 428 83.72 19.23 31.30
C ILE A 428 82.79 18.07 30.91
N ARG A 429 81.88 17.68 31.81
CA ARG A 429 80.90 16.62 31.53
C ARG A 429 80.00 16.97 30.36
N ARG A 430 79.49 18.20 30.30
CA ARG A 430 78.60 18.66 29.22
C ARG A 430 79.34 18.67 27.88
N THR A 431 80.53 19.26 27.83
CA THR A 431 81.36 19.32 26.62
C THR A 431 81.68 17.91 26.09
N LEU A 432 82.05 16.97 26.96
CA LEU A 432 82.31 15.59 26.53
C LEU A 432 81.05 14.89 25.97
N ILE A 433 79.88 15.11 26.57
CA ILE A 433 78.61 14.55 26.07
C ILE A 433 78.22 15.16 24.73
N ASP A 434 78.35 16.48 24.57
CA ASP A 434 78.04 17.20 23.32
C ASP A 434 78.97 16.75 22.17
N MET A 435 80.20 16.32 22.49
CA MET A 435 81.14 15.72 21.54
C MET A 435 80.94 14.22 21.29
N GLY A 436 79.90 13.61 21.87
CA GLY A 436 79.54 12.20 21.64
C GLY A 436 80.15 11.20 22.63
N PHE A 437 80.80 11.64 23.71
CA PHE A 437 81.29 10.72 24.75
C PHE A 437 80.21 10.35 25.76
N ARG A 438 80.02 9.06 25.99
CA ARG A 438 79.29 8.54 27.14
C ARG A 438 80.21 8.35 28.33
N ILE A 439 79.85 8.93 29.47
CA ILE A 439 80.61 8.82 30.72
C ILE A 439 79.96 7.79 31.64
N THR A 440 80.67 6.70 31.93
CA THR A 440 80.29 5.74 32.98
C THR A 440 81.30 5.80 34.12
N SER A 441 80.86 5.63 35.37
CA SER A 441 81.68 5.88 36.55
C SER A 441 81.93 4.60 37.34
N GLU A 442 82.79 3.73 36.85
CA GLU A 442 83.15 2.47 37.51
C GLU A 442 84.46 2.58 38.32
N GLY A 443 84.40 2.28 39.62
CA GLY A 443 85.59 2.27 40.48
C GLY A 443 86.23 3.65 40.68
N LYS A 444 87.56 3.73 40.62
CA LYS A 444 88.36 4.96 40.86
C LYS A 444 88.53 5.86 39.62
N HIS A 445 88.06 5.43 38.45
CA HIS A 445 88.14 6.16 37.19
C HIS A 445 86.75 6.35 36.55
N HIS A 446 86.61 7.35 35.70
CA HIS A 446 85.51 7.55 34.76
C HIS A 446 85.92 6.92 33.43
N LYS A 447 85.05 6.11 32.83
CA LYS A 447 85.21 5.52 31.51
C LYS A 447 84.44 6.37 30.51
N LEU A 448 85.17 6.95 29.55
CA LEU A 448 84.64 7.74 28.44
C LEU A 448 84.59 6.84 27.20
N THR A 449 83.41 6.63 26.62
CA THR A 449 83.21 5.80 25.41
C THR A 449 82.68 6.68 24.29
N TYR A 450 83.40 6.77 23.17
CA TYR A 450 83.01 7.61 22.03
C TYR A 450 81.87 6.95 21.25
N TYR A 451 80.73 7.63 21.09
CA TYR A 451 79.52 7.16 20.38
C TYR A 451 79.03 5.74 20.74
N ASN A 452 79.29 5.28 21.97
CA ASN A 452 79.02 3.90 22.45
C ASN A 452 79.78 2.79 21.69
N ASP A 453 80.86 3.12 21.00
CA ASP A 453 81.73 2.12 20.39
C ASP A 453 82.83 1.70 21.38
N ASP A 454 82.77 0.44 21.82
CA ASP A 454 83.71 -0.13 22.80
C ASP A 454 85.15 -0.21 22.26
N ARG A 455 85.40 0.03 20.97
CA ARG A 455 86.75 0.18 20.40
C ARG A 455 87.44 1.47 20.89
N TYR A 456 86.67 2.52 21.21
CA TYR A 456 87.18 3.87 21.49
C TYR A 456 86.90 4.30 22.93
N ILE A 457 87.62 3.68 23.88
CA ILE A 457 87.49 3.93 25.31
C ILE A 457 88.69 4.72 25.83
N VAL A 458 88.45 5.74 26.67
CA VAL A 458 89.47 6.52 27.40
C VAL A 458 89.12 6.58 28.89
N THR A 459 90.11 6.51 29.78
CA THR A 459 89.88 6.52 31.23
C THR A 459 90.38 7.81 31.88
N MET A 460 89.55 8.43 32.72
CA MET A 460 89.88 9.65 33.46
C MET A 460 89.79 9.41 34.97
N SER A 461 90.78 9.81 35.78
CA SER A 461 90.73 9.63 37.24
C SER A 461 89.66 10.49 37.93
N LYS A 462 88.99 9.95 38.97
CA LYS A 462 87.99 10.70 39.76
C LYS A 462 88.59 11.80 40.63
N SER A 463 89.82 11.58 41.11
CA SER A 463 90.60 12.55 41.90
C SER A 463 92.09 12.42 41.54
N GLY A 464 92.57 13.20 40.57
CA GLY A 464 93.97 13.21 40.18
C GLY A 464 94.82 14.06 41.14
N SER A 465 95.88 13.50 41.71
CA SER A 465 96.90 14.26 42.46
C SER A 465 97.96 14.91 41.55
N ASP A 466 98.03 14.47 40.29
CA ASP A 466 98.95 15.00 39.27
C ASP A 466 98.35 16.23 38.58
N TRP A 467 99.11 17.32 38.55
CA TRP A 467 98.70 18.57 37.90
C TRP A 467 98.65 18.46 36.37
N ARG A 468 99.29 17.43 35.79
CA ARG A 468 99.24 17.12 34.35
C ARG A 468 98.09 16.20 33.93
N GLY A 469 97.18 15.84 34.85
CA GLY A 469 96.09 14.90 34.59
C GLY A 469 95.20 15.28 33.39
N GLY A 470 94.85 16.56 33.25
CA GLY A 470 94.07 17.05 32.10
C GLY A 470 94.84 17.03 30.78
N ASP A 471 96.13 17.39 30.79
CA ASP A 471 96.98 17.35 29.60
C ASP A 471 97.20 15.92 29.09
N ASN A 472 97.36 14.97 30.01
CA ASN A 472 97.47 13.54 29.68
C ASN A 472 96.18 13.00 29.05
N LEU A 473 95.02 13.39 29.58
CA LEU A 473 93.72 12.99 29.03
C LEU A 473 93.48 13.57 27.63
N ILE A 474 93.83 14.84 27.40
CA ILE A 474 93.78 15.45 26.06
C ILE A 474 94.63 14.64 25.08
N SER A 475 95.86 14.27 25.48
CA SER A 475 96.75 13.49 24.63
C SER A 475 96.19 12.10 24.31
N GLU A 476 95.56 11.44 25.28
CA GLU A 476 94.96 10.11 25.08
C GLU A 476 93.74 10.17 24.15
N ILE A 477 92.87 11.17 24.32
CA ILE A 477 91.72 11.39 23.43
C ILE A 477 92.19 11.69 22.01
N LYS A 478 93.19 12.57 21.84
CA LYS A 478 93.76 12.93 20.54
C LYS A 478 94.67 11.86 19.90
N THR A 479 94.75 10.67 20.51
CA THR A 479 95.45 9.53 19.92
C THR A 479 94.48 8.40 19.59
N ARG A 480 93.40 8.26 20.39
CA ARG A 480 92.41 7.19 20.22
C ARG A 480 91.18 7.58 19.41
N VAL A 481 90.87 8.87 19.32
CA VAL A 481 89.60 9.37 18.74
C VAL A 481 89.82 10.36 17.61
N TYR A 482 90.86 11.17 17.69
CA TYR A 482 91.30 12.08 16.62
C TYR A 482 92.73 11.74 16.24
#